data_AF-A0A961KHS5-F1
#
_entry.id   AF-A0A961KHS5-F1
#
_cell.length_a   1.000
_cell.length_b   1.000
_cell.length_c   1.000
_cell.angle_alpha   90.00
_cell.angle_beta   90.00
_cell.angle_gamma   90.00
#
_symmetry.space_group_name_H-M   'P 1'
#
loop_
_entity.id
_entity.type
_entity.pdbx_description
1 polymer ?
#
loop_
_entity_poly.entity_id
_entity_poly.type
_entity_poly.pdbx_seq_one_letter_code
_entity_poly.pdbx_strand_id
1 'polypeptide(L)'
;MPELFVTNFNRNFTGVSATAANVVRRQGADFDLRLVGHPLPGCPAPISPGAARALCRTPPPGRPFAIWHVRRNPEMRAALWARDVLRLPVRIVFTSAAQRRHSAFPRWLISRMDAV
;
A
#
# COMPACT_ATOMS: atom_id res chain seq x y z
N MET A 1 -10.27 3.20 12.91
CA MET A 1 -8.86 3.18 12.49
C MET A 1 -8.82 2.54 11.13
N PRO A 2 -8.09 3.11 10.17
CA PRO A 2 -8.16 2.66 8.79
C PRO A 2 -7.65 1.22 8.67
N GLU A 3 -8.42 0.43 7.94
CA GLU A 3 -8.16 -0.98 7.71
C GLU A 3 -7.35 -1.22 6.43
N LEU A 4 -7.35 -0.24 5.53
CA LEU A 4 -6.72 -0.33 4.23
C LEU A 4 -5.89 0.92 3.90
N PHE A 5 -4.66 0.70 3.50
CA PHE A 5 -3.72 1.74 3.11
C PHE A 5 -3.29 1.49 1.67
N VAL A 6 -3.70 2.36 0.75
CA VAL A 6 -3.25 2.31 -0.65
C VAL A 6 -2.06 3.23 -0.81
N THR A 7 -0.95 2.69 -1.27
CA THR A 7 0.30 3.46 -1.42
C THR A 7 0.46 4.00 -2.84
N ASN A 8 0.92 5.25 -2.95
CA ASN A 8 1.38 5.85 -4.19
C ASN A 8 2.59 6.74 -3.88
N PHE A 9 3.80 6.21 -4.08
CA PHE A 9 5.03 6.99 -3.84
C PHE A 9 5.56 7.68 -5.10
N ASN A 10 4.84 7.59 -6.21
CA ASN A 10 5.24 8.27 -7.43
C ASN A 10 4.64 9.67 -7.51
N ARG A 11 5.51 10.66 -7.68
CA ARG A 11 5.10 12.06 -7.91
C ARG A 11 4.35 12.25 -9.23
N ASN A 12 4.81 11.56 -10.28
CA ASN A 12 4.22 11.69 -11.61
C ASN A 12 2.98 10.81 -11.75
N PHE A 13 1.91 11.32 -12.34
CA PHE A 13 0.73 10.52 -12.63
C PHE A 13 1.01 9.60 -13.83
N THR A 14 0.93 8.28 -13.63
CA THR A 14 1.11 7.29 -14.70
C THR A 14 -0.04 6.28 -14.71
N GLY A 15 -0.08 5.35 -15.66
CA GLY A 15 -1.08 4.28 -15.68
C GLY A 15 -1.13 3.47 -14.36
N VAL A 16 0.00 3.32 -13.67
CA VAL A 16 0.04 2.67 -12.34
C VAL A 16 -0.70 3.49 -11.28
N SER A 17 -0.52 4.82 -11.31
CA SER A 17 -1.22 5.76 -10.44
C SER A 17 -2.71 5.83 -10.76
N ALA A 18 -3.10 5.72 -12.04
CA ALA A 18 -4.49 5.66 -12.46
C ALA A 18 -5.22 4.44 -11.89
N THR A 19 -4.59 3.25 -11.92
CA THR A 19 -5.21 2.06 -11.28
C THR A 19 -5.30 2.24 -9.76
N ALA A 20 -4.27 2.79 -9.10
CA ALA A 20 -4.32 3.05 -7.66
C ALA A 20 -5.46 4.02 -7.32
N ALA A 21 -5.68 5.05 -8.15
CA ALA A 21 -6.77 6.00 -7.97
C ALA A 21 -8.14 5.32 -8.11
N ASN A 22 -8.31 4.42 -9.08
CA ASN A 22 -9.54 3.65 -9.25
C ASN A 22 -9.80 2.72 -8.06
N VAL A 23 -8.77 2.06 -7.53
CA VAL A 23 -8.87 1.23 -6.32
C VAL A 23 -9.32 2.07 -5.13
N VAL A 24 -8.67 3.21 -4.90
CA VAL A 24 -9.03 4.14 -3.81
C VAL A 24 -10.48 4.61 -3.94
N ARG A 25 -10.90 5.00 -5.15
CA ARG A 25 -12.27 5.47 -5.38
C ARG A 25 -13.31 4.37 -5.18
N ARG A 26 -13.01 3.14 -5.64
CA ARG A 26 -13.95 2.02 -5.50
C ARG A 26 -14.04 1.53 -4.05
N GLN A 27 -12.90 1.34 -3.40
CA GLN A 27 -12.84 0.74 -2.06
C GLN A 27 -13.07 1.78 -0.95
N GLY A 28 -12.82 3.06 -1.20
CA GLY A 28 -13.07 4.13 -0.23
C GLY A 28 -14.55 4.35 0.08
N ALA A 29 -15.47 3.78 -0.70
CA ALA A 29 -16.90 3.77 -0.39
C ALA A 29 -17.26 2.68 0.65
N ASP A 30 -16.50 1.59 0.68
CA ASP A 30 -16.83 0.37 1.44
C ASP A 30 -15.91 0.17 2.66
N PHE A 31 -14.73 0.77 2.68
CA PHE A 31 -13.68 0.55 3.68
C PHE A 31 -13.11 1.88 4.22
N ASP A 32 -12.68 1.89 5.50
CA ASP A 32 -11.91 3.02 6.06
C ASP A 32 -10.49 3.01 5.48
N LEU A 33 -10.36 3.69 4.33
CA LEU A 33 -9.17 3.69 3.49
C LEU A 33 -8.36 4.97 3.68
N ARG A 34 -7.03 4.86 3.64
CA ARG A 34 -6.11 6.02 3.53
C ARG A 34 -5.17 5.87 2.34
N LEU A 35 -5.09 6.92 1.53
CA LEU A 35 -4.05 7.06 0.52
C LEU A 35 -2.74 7.46 1.19
N VAL A 36 -1.62 6.84 0.85
CA VAL A 36 -0.31 7.10 1.46
C VAL A 36 0.69 7.57 0.40
N GLY A 37 1.34 8.71 0.66
CA GLY A 37 2.36 9.28 -0.23
C GLY A 37 1.85 10.48 -1.02
N HIS A 38 1.92 10.41 -2.36
CA HIS A 38 1.52 11.49 -3.25
C HIS A 38 0.03 11.45 -3.60
N PRO A 39 -0.59 12.63 -3.79
CA PRO A 39 -2.01 12.73 -4.08
C PRO A 39 -2.36 12.10 -5.43
N LEU A 40 -3.59 11.60 -5.54
CA LEU A 40 -4.16 11.05 -6.76
C LEU A 40 -5.42 11.83 -7.16
N PRO A 41 -5.66 12.07 -8.46
CA PRO A 41 -6.85 12.78 -8.93
C PRO A 41 -8.15 12.07 -8.52
N GLY A 42 -9.04 12.84 -7.88
CA GLY A 42 -10.33 12.34 -7.39
C GLY A 42 -10.22 11.38 -6.21
N CYS A 43 -9.14 11.48 -5.43
CA CYS A 43 -8.92 10.68 -4.22
C CYS A 43 -8.80 11.59 -2.98
N PRO A 44 -9.07 11.07 -1.77
CA PRO A 44 -8.86 11.80 -0.53
C PRO A 44 -7.40 12.24 -0.35
N ALA A 45 -7.20 13.27 0.48
CA ALA A 45 -5.88 13.79 0.78
C ALA A 45 -4.97 12.67 1.33
N PRO A 46 -3.75 12.52 0.78
CA PRO A 46 -2.85 11.48 1.21
C PRO A 46 -2.27 11.78 2.61
N ILE A 47 -1.94 10.73 3.34
CA ILE A 47 -1.15 10.81 4.57
C ILE A 47 0.32 10.47 4.28
N SER A 48 1.22 10.93 5.15
CA SER A 48 2.63 10.58 5.04
C SER A 48 2.87 9.10 5.39
N PRO A 49 3.93 8.47 4.85
CA PRO A 49 4.31 7.11 5.27
C PRO A 49 4.56 6.98 6.78
N GLY A 50 5.03 8.05 7.43
CA GLY A 50 5.21 8.10 8.89
C GLY A 50 3.88 8.05 9.63
N ALA A 51 2.89 8.85 9.20
CA ALA A 51 1.54 8.82 9.76
C ALA A 51 0.86 7.47 9.55
N ALA A 52 1.02 6.85 8.36
CA ALA A 52 0.49 5.51 8.09
C ALA A 52 1.07 4.46 9.06
N ARG A 53 2.38 4.49 9.31
CA ARG A 53 3.03 3.60 10.31
C ARG A 53 2.52 3.84 11.71
N ALA A 54 2.35 5.10 12.12
CA ALA A 54 1.84 5.44 13.44
C ALA A 54 0.42 4.90 13.65
N LEU A 55 -0.43 5.04 12.63
CA LEU A 55 -1.79 4.48 12.62
C LEU A 55 -1.79 2.94 12.63
N CYS A 56 -0.80 2.28 12.04
CA CYS A 56 -0.73 0.82 12.04
C CYS A 56 -0.21 0.21 13.35
N ARG A 57 0.20 1.02 14.35
CA ARG A 57 0.64 0.50 15.66
C ARG A 57 -0.48 -0.16 16.45
N THR A 58 -1.71 0.28 16.24
CA THR A 58 -2.89 -0.33 16.85
C THR A 58 -3.71 -0.98 15.74
N PRO A 59 -4.09 -2.26 15.87
CA PRO A 59 -4.89 -2.93 14.86
C PRO A 59 -6.30 -2.31 14.76
N PRO A 60 -6.91 -2.32 13.58
CA PRO A 60 -8.28 -1.81 13.40
C PRO A 60 -9.31 -2.67 14.15
N PRO A 61 -10.45 -2.10 14.59
CA PRO A 61 -11.49 -2.85 15.30
C PRO A 61 -11.99 -4.04 14.49
N GLY A 62 -12.02 -5.23 15.09
CA GLY A 62 -12.51 -6.44 14.43
C GLY A 62 -11.54 -7.10 13.44
N ARG A 63 -10.31 -6.60 13.29
CA ARG A 63 -9.28 -7.21 12.45
C ARG A 63 -7.92 -7.22 13.16
N PRO A 64 -7.16 -8.33 13.12
CA PRO A 64 -5.87 -8.42 13.80
C PRO A 64 -4.75 -7.64 13.08
N PHE A 65 -5.01 -7.08 11.90
CA PHE A 65 -4.01 -6.37 11.09
C PHE A 65 -4.65 -5.32 10.17
N ALA A 66 -3.84 -4.34 9.76
CA ALA A 66 -4.14 -3.44 8.65
C ALA A 66 -3.60 -3.99 7.33
N ILE A 67 -4.24 -3.65 6.21
CA ILE A 67 -3.82 -4.08 4.86
C ILE A 67 -3.09 -2.93 4.16
N TRP A 68 -1.88 -3.21 3.66
CA TRP A 68 -1.13 -2.28 2.82
C TRP A 68 -1.16 -2.78 1.38
N HIS A 69 -1.82 -2.01 0.52
CA HIS A 69 -1.88 -2.27 -0.91
C HIS A 69 -0.76 -1.53 -1.63
N VAL A 70 0.14 -2.29 -2.25
CA VAL A 70 1.37 -1.81 -2.89
C VAL A 70 1.42 -2.20 -4.36
N ARG A 71 2.01 -1.35 -5.20
CA ARG A 71 2.12 -1.60 -6.66
C ARG A 71 3.53 -1.45 -7.22
N ARG A 72 4.44 -0.77 -6.50
CA ARG A 72 5.81 -0.51 -6.96
C ARG A 72 6.87 -0.99 -5.98
N ASN A 73 8.09 -1.24 -6.46
CA ASN A 73 9.21 -1.69 -5.62
C ASN A 73 9.48 -0.79 -4.40
N PRO A 74 9.47 0.56 -4.49
CA PRO A 74 9.65 1.42 -3.31
C PRO A 74 8.52 1.27 -2.28
N GLU A 75 7.30 1.06 -2.75
CA GLU A 75 6.12 0.84 -1.90
C GLU A 75 6.20 -0.52 -1.19
N MET A 76 6.56 -1.57 -1.94
CA MET A 76 6.81 -2.91 -1.38
C MET A 76 7.89 -2.87 -0.30
N ARG A 77 9.00 -2.18 -0.54
CA ARG A 77 10.08 -2.02 0.45
C ARG A 77 9.60 -1.32 1.72
N ALA A 78 8.82 -0.26 1.60
CA ALA A 78 8.30 0.45 2.76
C ALA A 78 7.32 -0.40 3.57
N ALA A 79 6.46 -1.18 2.90
CA ALA A 79 5.54 -2.10 3.54
C ALA A 79 6.28 -3.25 4.24
N LEU A 80 7.29 -3.84 3.60
CA LEU A 80 8.15 -4.85 4.22
C LEU A 80 8.90 -4.30 5.41
N TRP A 81 9.39 -3.06 5.34
CA TRP A 81 10.06 -2.43 6.47
C TRP A 81 9.09 -2.19 7.64
N ALA A 82 7.85 -1.78 7.36
CA ALA A 82 6.81 -1.63 8.38
C ALA A 82 6.45 -2.98 9.06
N ARG A 83 6.36 -4.06 8.27
CA ARG A 83 6.03 -5.40 8.78
C ARG A 83 7.20 -6.08 9.49
N ASP A 84 8.36 -6.14 8.84
CA ASP A 84 9.47 -7.01 9.26
C ASP A 84 10.41 -6.30 10.23
N VAL A 85 10.62 -4.98 10.09
CA VAL A 85 11.53 -4.21 10.95
C VAL A 85 10.79 -3.56 12.11
N LEU A 86 9.69 -2.86 11.83
CA LEU A 86 8.87 -2.23 12.88
C LEU A 86 7.90 -3.21 13.55
N ARG A 87 7.77 -4.45 13.05
CA ARG A 87 6.88 -5.49 13.59
C ARG A 87 5.43 -5.03 13.76
N LEU A 88 4.98 -4.15 12.86
CA LEU A 88 3.61 -3.64 12.89
C LEU A 88 2.63 -4.75 12.43
N PRO A 89 1.41 -4.80 12.99
CA PRO A 89 0.37 -5.73 12.55
C PRO A 89 -0.17 -5.32 11.17
N VAL A 90 0.60 -5.58 10.12
CA VAL A 90 0.25 -5.25 8.73
C VAL A 90 0.41 -6.48 7.83
N ARG A 91 -0.53 -6.65 6.90
CA ARG A 91 -0.42 -7.59 5.78
C ARG A 91 -0.27 -6.83 4.48
N ILE A 92 0.56 -7.36 3.58
CA ILE A 92 0.97 -6.67 2.36
C ILE A 92 0.32 -7.37 1.16
N VAL A 93 -0.53 -6.63 0.46
CA VAL A 93 -1.15 -7.07 -0.80
C VAL A 93 -0.45 -6.35 -1.94
N PHE A 94 0.08 -7.09 -2.90
CA PHE A 94 0.75 -6.53 -4.06
C PHE A 94 -0.10 -6.71 -5.31
N THR A 95 -0.36 -5.65 -6.08
CA THR A 95 -0.99 -5.78 -7.41
C THR A 95 -0.05 -5.28 -8.49
N SER A 96 0.50 -6.23 -9.24
CA SER A 96 1.41 -5.96 -10.35
C SER A 96 0.72 -5.16 -11.47
N ALA A 97 1.46 -4.23 -12.09
CA ALA A 97 0.94 -3.38 -13.16
C ALA A 97 1.53 -3.66 -14.55
N ALA A 98 2.67 -4.36 -14.66
CA ALA A 98 3.26 -4.76 -15.93
C ALA A 98 4.44 -5.73 -15.73
N GLN A 99 4.48 -6.80 -16.52
CA GLN A 99 5.59 -7.73 -16.64
C GLN A 99 6.77 -7.06 -17.36
N ARG A 100 7.84 -6.75 -16.64
CA ARG A 100 9.20 -6.71 -17.23
C ARG A 100 10.01 -7.79 -16.56
N ARG A 101 10.86 -8.49 -17.34
CA ARG A 101 11.74 -9.58 -16.87
C ARG A 101 12.24 -9.29 -15.45
N HIS A 102 11.61 -9.97 -14.48
CA HIS A 102 11.92 -9.74 -13.07
C HIS A 102 13.31 -10.34 -12.83
N SER A 103 14.28 -9.45 -12.58
CA SER A 103 15.55 -9.82 -11.97
C SER A 103 15.30 -10.49 -10.60
N ALA A 104 16.32 -11.12 -10.00
CA ALA A 104 16.17 -11.86 -8.75
C ALA A 104 15.53 -10.99 -7.62
N PHE A 105 15.80 -9.69 -7.64
CA PHE A 105 15.34 -8.75 -6.61
C PHE A 105 13.82 -8.50 -6.60
N PRO A 106 13.14 -8.11 -7.71
CA PRO A 106 11.67 -8.06 -7.74
C PRO A 106 10.99 -9.39 -7.42
N ARG A 107 11.57 -10.53 -7.83
CA ARG A 107 11.00 -11.86 -7.52
C ARG A 107 11.04 -12.14 -6.01
N TRP A 108 12.14 -11.77 -5.36
CA TRP A 108 12.27 -11.85 -3.90
C TRP A 108 11.28 -10.92 -3.17
N LEU A 109 11.02 -9.71 -3.70
CA LEU A 109 10.00 -8.83 -3.12
C LEU A 109 8.61 -9.46 -3.20
N ILE A 110 8.24 -10.00 -4.35
CA ILE A 110 6.94 -10.65 -4.57
C ILE A 110 6.77 -11.86 -3.65
N SER A 111 7.81 -12.68 -3.46
CA SER A 111 7.75 -13.85 -2.57
C SER A 111 7.57 -13.52 -1.09
N ARG A 112 7.67 -12.23 -0.70
CA ARG A 112 7.48 -11.76 0.67
C ARG A 112 6.12 -11.11 0.89
N MET A 113 5.27 -11.00 -0.14
CA MET A 113 3.92 -10.44 -0.05
C MET A 113 2.95 -11.48 0.50
N ASP A 114 1.95 -11.04 1.28
CA ASP A 114 0.95 -11.92 1.88
C ASP A 114 -0.14 -12.34 0.88
N ALA A 115 -0.36 -11.52 -0.17
CA ALA A 115 -1.20 -11.85 -1.32
C ALA A 115 -0.74 -11.07 -2.57
N VAL A 116 -0.96 -11.65 -3.75
CA VAL A 116 -0.64 -11.10 -5.08
C VAL A 116 -1.88 -11.08 -5.95
#